data_AF-A0A958IYN3-F1
#
_entry.id   AF-A0A958IYN3-F1
#
_cell.length_a   1.000
_cell.length_b   1.000
_cell.length_c   1.000
_cell.angle_alpha   90.00
_cell.angle_beta   90.00
_cell.angle_gamma   90.00
#
_symmetry.space_group_name_H-M   'P 1'
#
loop_
_entity.id
_entity.type
_entity.pdbx_description
1 polymer ?
#
loop_
_entity_poly.entity_id
_entity_poly.type
_entity_poly.pdbx_seq_one_letter_code
_entity_poly.pdbx_strand_id
1 'polypeptide(L)' 'MTIYSVLMAGGVGTRFWPRSRETSPKQVLNIVGEQTMIQATHR' A
#
# COMPACT_ATOMS: atom_id res chain seq x y z
N MET A 1 6.26 -2.85 -28.96
CA MET A 1 7.01 -3.01 -27.70
C MET A 1 6.00 -2.94 -26.57
N THR A 2 5.88 -3.96 -25.74
CA THR A 2 4.94 -3.95 -24.61
C THR A 2 5.66 -3.49 -23.36
N ILE A 3 5.11 -2.50 -22.65
CA ILE A 3 5.66 -1.97 -21.41
C ILE A 3 4.84 -2.54 -20.25
N TYR A 4 5.54 -3.00 -19.21
CA TYR A 4 4.93 -3.50 -17.98
C TYR A 4 5.36 -2.64 -16.80
N SER A 5 4.41 -2.39 -15.90
CA SER A 5 4.65 -1.68 -14.64
C SER A 5 4.61 -2.67 -13.48
N VAL A 6 5.59 -2.60 -12.59
CA VAL A 6 5.66 -3.44 -11.40
C VAL A 6 5.60 -2.55 -10.16
N LEU A 7 4.66 -2.83 -9.27
CA LEU A 7 4.51 -2.14 -8.00
C LEU A 7 5.09 -2.98 -6.87
N MET A 8 6.18 -2.52 -6.27
CA MET A 8 6.78 -3.19 -5.11
C MET A 8 6.07 -2.78 -3.82
N ALA A 9 5.19 -3.64 -3.33
CA ALA A 9 4.38 -3.42 -2.13
C ALA A 9 4.99 -3.99 -0.84
N GLY A 10 6.30 -3.80 -0.62
CA GLY A 10 7.04 -4.35 0.52
C GLY A 10 7.02 -3.51 1.81
N GLY A 11 7.52 -4.11 2.90
CA GLY A 11 7.69 -3.49 4.22
C GLY A 11 6.52 -3.72 5.17
N VAL A 12 6.84 -4.16 6.41
CA VAL A 12 5.88 -4.62 7.44
C VAL A 12 4.94 -3.52 7.96
N GLY A 13 5.34 -2.24 7.83
CA GLY A 13 4.50 -1.12 8.26
C GLY A 13 4.36 -0.96 9.78
N THR A 14 5.37 -1.38 10.55
CA THR A 14 5.36 -1.34 12.03
C THR A 14 5.08 0.05 12.61
N ARG A 15 5.53 1.13 11.96
CA ARG A 15 5.23 2.52 12.35
C ARG A 15 3.76 2.90 12.27
N PHE A 16 2.95 2.12 11.56
CA PHE A 16 1.51 2.33 11.41
C PHE A 16 0.69 1.37 12.28
N TRP A 17 1.32 0.66 13.22
CA TRP A 17 0.61 -0.04 14.29
C TRP A 17 -0.24 0.99 15.08
N PRO A 18 -1.51 0.71 15.45
CA PRO A 18 -2.20 -0.57 15.36
C PRO A 18 -2.91 -0.86 14.02
N ARG A 19 -2.92 0.10 13.09
CA ARG A 19 -3.67 -0.04 11.84
C ARG A 19 -3.02 -1.03 10.88
N SER A 20 -1.70 -1.02 10.74
CA SER A 20 -0.96 -2.02 9.95
C SER A 20 -0.80 -3.31 10.76
N ARG A 21 -1.24 -4.41 10.16
CA ARG A 21 -1.21 -5.77 10.71
C ARG A 21 -0.75 -6.72 9.61
N GLU A 22 -0.40 -7.95 9.99
CA GLU A 22 -0.07 -8.99 9.02
C GLU A 22 -1.21 -9.24 8.03
N THR A 23 -2.45 -9.29 8.51
CA THR A 23 -3.66 -9.46 7.70
C THR A 23 -4.13 -8.19 7.00
N SER A 24 -3.57 -7.02 7.33
CA SER A 24 -3.92 -5.73 6.74
C SER A 24 -2.69 -4.82 6.67
N PRO A 25 -1.80 -5.05 5.69
CA PRO A 25 -0.54 -4.32 5.60
C PRO A 25 -0.76 -2.88 5.10
N LYS A 26 0.16 -1.97 5.39
CA LYS A 26 0.01 -0.52 5.11
C LYS A 26 -0.48 -0.19 3.69
N GLN A 27 -0.09 -0.97 2.70
CA GLN A 27 -0.34 -0.72 1.28
C GLN A 27 -1.83 -0.80 0.93
N VAL A 28 -2.63 -1.56 1.68
CA VAL A 28 -4.09 -1.66 1.53
C VAL A 28 -4.88 -0.74 2.46
N LEU A 29 -4.19 0.10 3.23
CA LEU A 29 -4.83 1.06 4.14
C LEU A 29 -4.91 2.44 3.50
N ASN A 30 -5.98 3.17 3.83
CA ASN A 30 -6.10 4.60 3.57
C ASN A 30 -5.42 5.41 4.70
N ILE A 31 -4.09 5.40 4.67
CA ILE A 31 -3.29 6.16 5.65
C ILE A 31 -3.37 7.65 5.37
N VAL A 32 -3.43 8.03 4.09
CA VAL A 32 -3.54 9.41 3.64
C VAL A 32 -4.73 9.51 2.70
N GLY A 33 -5.65 10.44 2.99
CA GLY A 33 -6.86 10.62 2.20
C GLY A 33 -7.81 9.41 2.26
N GLU A 34 -8.65 9.28 1.24
CA GLU A 34 -9.75 8.31 1.22
C GLU A 34 -9.38 6.97 0.57
N GLN A 35 -8.31 6.94 -0.23
CA GLN A 35 -7.91 5.78 -1.01
C GLN A 35 -6.84 4.96 -0.30
N THR A 36 -6.74 3.68 -0.63
CA THR A 36 -5.60 2.87 -0.16
C THR A 36 -4.31 3.35 -0.81
N MET A 37 -3.16 3.11 -0.16
CA MET A 37 -1.87 3.53 -0.73
C MET A 37 -1.64 2.93 -2.14
N ILE A 38 -2.04 1.68 -2.38
CA ILE A 38 -1.93 1.06 -3.71
C ILE A 38 -2.82 1.76 -4.73
N GLN A 39 -4.07 2.07 -4.36
CA GLN A 39 -4.97 2.83 -5.24
C GLN A 39 -4.42 4.21 -5.57
N ALA A 40 -3.80 4.88 -4.61
CA ALA A 40 -3.15 6.17 -4.84
C ALA A 40 -1.88 6.07 -5.71
N THR A 41 -1.28 4.89 -5.88
CA THR A 41 -0.03 4.71 -6.63
C THR A 41 -0.23 4.39 -8.12
N HIS A 42 -1.32 3.70 -8.49
CA HIS A 42 -1.56 3.27 -9.88
C HIS A 42 -2.69 4.04 -10.59
N ARG A 43 -3.42 4.90 -9.88
CA ARG A 43 -4.29 5.86 -10.57
C ARG A 43 -3.46 6.87 -11.35
#